data_AF-A0A348V4M2-F1
#
_entry.id   AF-A0A348V4M2-F1
#
_cell.length_a   1.000
_cell.length_b   1.000
_cell.length_c   1.000
_cell.angle_alpha   90.00
_cell.angle_beta   90.00
_cell.angle_gamma   90.00
#
_symmetry.space_group_name_H-M   'P 1'
#
loop_
_entity.id
_entity.type
_entity.pdbx_description
1 polymer ?
#
loop_
_entity_poly.entity_id
_entity_poly.type
_entity_poly.pdbx_seq_one_letter_code
_entity_poly.pdbx_strand_id
1 'polypeptide(L)'
;IWCFFLALFEADAWTGEQDAHFFIDDPVSSMDDHNIFITADSITKLIDDKIASKSEKRIIVTTHHIGLFSILSDRLMNSTHRNNTRRSILSIHNNQLELKNHDKDVFLYHLYLMQILNECINEKKIMGYHFVMLRQILEIISSFLGTGGIKKTLEEIGYRDNLEMVSNQVNSLSHKDARFQPAELEPNDRDLLVDIFSKIQEKYNFIIH
;
A
#
# COMPACT_ATOMS: atom_id res chain seq x y z
N ILE A 1 9.83 18.19 -1.98
CA ILE A 1 8.67 18.41 -2.90
C ILE A 1 7.42 18.75 -2.10
N TRP A 2 7.00 17.94 -1.12
CA TRP A 2 5.84 18.25 -0.26
C TRP A 2 5.89 19.64 0.42
N CYS A 3 7.05 20.06 0.95
CA CYS A 3 7.19 21.40 1.56
C CYS A 3 6.94 22.56 0.58
N PHE A 4 7.15 22.36 -0.73
CA PHE A 4 6.85 23.36 -1.75
C PHE A 4 5.34 23.52 -1.94
N PHE A 5 4.58 22.43 -1.88
CA PHE A 5 3.11 22.49 -1.86
C PHE A 5 2.61 23.24 -0.63
N LEU A 6 3.12 22.91 0.56
CA LEU A 6 2.75 23.63 1.79
C LEU A 6 3.04 25.13 1.70
N ALA A 7 4.20 25.51 1.17
CA ALA A 7 4.54 26.92 0.95
C ALA A 7 3.60 27.62 -0.05
N LEU A 8 3.17 26.94 -1.12
CA LEU A 8 2.14 27.46 -2.04
C LEU A 8 0.78 27.63 -1.37
N PHE A 9 0.42 26.77 -0.41
CA PHE A 9 -0.81 26.90 0.37
C PHE A 9 -0.75 28.02 1.42
N GLU A 10 0.44 28.35 1.94
CA GLU A 10 0.65 29.42 2.93
C GLU A 10 0.79 30.82 2.31
N ALA A 11 1.37 30.94 1.11
CA ALA A 11 1.73 32.22 0.52
C ALA A 11 0.56 33.08 -0.01
N ASP A 12 -0.70 32.74 0.28
CA ASP A 12 -1.90 33.45 -0.21
C ASP A 12 -1.79 33.83 -1.70
N ALA A 13 -1.28 32.92 -2.54
CA ALA A 13 -1.39 33.00 -4.01
C ALA A 13 -2.86 32.75 -4.46
N TRP A 14 -3.79 33.39 -3.75
CA TRP A 14 -5.24 33.22 -3.69
C TRP A 14 -5.98 34.28 -4.54
N THR A 15 -5.28 35.05 -5.39
CA THR A 15 -5.82 36.27 -6.03
C THR A 15 -6.02 36.20 -7.55
N GLY A 16 -5.83 35.03 -8.17
CA GLY A 16 -6.32 34.78 -9.54
C GLY A 16 -7.52 33.85 -9.50
N GLU A 17 -8.43 33.91 -10.47
CA GLU A 17 -9.47 32.89 -10.70
C GLU A 17 -8.86 31.49 -10.58
N GLN A 18 -8.97 30.86 -9.41
CA GLN A 18 -8.14 29.72 -9.06
C GLN A 18 -8.91 28.45 -9.36
N ASP A 19 -8.27 27.54 -10.10
CA ASP A 19 -8.82 26.26 -10.55
C ASP A 19 -9.62 25.53 -9.47
N ALA A 20 -10.75 24.94 -9.86
CA ALA A 20 -11.65 24.22 -8.95
C ALA A 20 -11.01 23.00 -8.26
N HIS A 21 -9.77 22.61 -8.63
CA HIS A 21 -9.11 21.40 -8.15
C HIS A 21 -7.62 21.63 -7.86
N PHE A 22 -7.14 21.05 -6.77
CA PHE A 22 -5.71 20.87 -6.48
C PHE A 22 -5.31 19.44 -6.79
N PHE A 23 -4.27 19.27 -7.60
CA PHE A 23 -3.72 17.96 -7.94
C PHE A 23 -2.38 17.77 -7.24
N ILE A 24 -2.32 16.83 -6.31
CA ILE A 24 -1.11 16.47 -5.57
C ILE A 24 -0.66 15.10 -6.10
N ASP A 25 0.35 15.12 -6.97
CA ASP A 25 0.93 13.90 -7.50
C ASP A 25 2.07 13.40 -6.63
N ASP A 26 1.89 12.18 -6.14
CA ASP A 26 2.84 11.38 -5.39
C ASP A 26 3.62 12.17 -4.33
N PRO A 27 2.94 12.60 -3.25
CA PRO A 27 3.51 13.54 -2.28
C PRO A 27 4.64 12.94 -1.43
N VAL A 28 4.89 11.63 -1.59
CA VAL A 28 6.01 10.91 -0.96
C VAL A 28 6.97 10.43 -2.06
N SER A 29 8.23 10.87 -1.99
CA SER A 29 9.31 10.18 -2.72
C SER A 29 9.76 8.98 -1.89
N SER A 30 10.24 7.91 -2.54
CA SER A 30 10.83 6.66 -2.01
C SER A 30 11.55 6.73 -0.63
N MET A 31 10.82 7.00 0.46
CA MET A 31 11.33 7.24 1.82
C MET A 31 10.55 6.43 2.85
N ASP A 32 11.17 6.30 4.04
CA ASP A 32 10.75 5.49 5.19
C ASP A 32 9.28 5.65 5.63
N ASP A 33 8.79 4.64 6.36
CA ASP A 33 7.42 4.59 6.86
C ASP A 33 7.03 5.80 7.74
N HIS A 34 8.02 6.47 8.34
CA HIS A 34 7.79 7.64 9.20
C HIS A 34 7.35 8.86 8.39
N ASN A 35 7.99 9.12 7.25
CA ASN A 35 7.64 10.23 6.37
C ASN A 35 6.24 10.08 5.75
N ILE A 36 5.75 8.85 5.58
CA ILE A 36 4.38 8.59 5.11
C ILE A 36 3.36 9.15 6.10
N PHE A 37 3.52 8.85 7.39
CA PHE A 37 2.58 9.28 8.42
C PHE A 37 2.53 10.80 8.54
N ILE A 38 3.69 11.47 8.51
CA ILE A 38 3.79 12.93 8.55
C ILE A 38 3.11 13.56 7.33
N THR A 39 3.31 12.97 6.15
CA THR A 39 2.71 13.47 4.90
C THR A 39 1.19 13.31 4.94
N ALA A 40 0.69 12.14 5.35
CA ALA A 40 -0.74 11.90 5.52
C ALA A 40 -1.38 12.88 6.52
N ASP A 41 -0.69 13.16 7.62
CA ASP A 41 -1.12 14.13 8.62
C ASP A 41 -1.19 15.55 8.07
N SER A 42 -0.17 15.96 7.33
CA SER A 42 -0.11 17.27 6.69
C SER A 42 -1.23 17.46 5.67
N ILE A 43 -1.51 16.44 4.85
CA ILE A 43 -2.62 16.47 3.87
C ILE A 43 -3.97 16.58 4.58
N THR A 44 -4.17 15.81 5.67
CA THR A 44 -5.43 15.83 6.43
C THR A 44 -5.67 17.23 7.02
N LYS A 45 -4.66 17.82 7.66
CA LYS A 45 -4.72 19.18 8.20
C LYS A 45 -5.02 20.22 7.13
N LEU A 46 -4.40 20.09 5.95
CA LEU A 46 -4.67 20.97 4.82
C LEU A 46 -6.15 20.92 4.39
N ILE A 47 -6.73 19.72 4.33
CA ILE A 47 -8.16 19.53 4.01
C ILE A 47 -9.03 20.21 5.08
N ASP A 48 -8.74 19.99 6.35
CA ASP A 48 -9.49 20.55 7.48
C ASP A 48 -9.42 22.08 7.53
N ASP A 49 -8.22 22.64 7.45
CA ASP A 49 -7.97 24.07 7.65
C ASP A 49 -8.43 24.91 6.45
N LYS A 50 -8.16 24.43 5.23
CA LYS A 50 -8.28 25.24 4.01
C LYS A 50 -9.48 24.90 3.14
N ILE A 51 -10.01 23.68 3.21
CA ILE A 51 -11.10 23.24 2.32
C ILE A 51 -12.43 23.11 3.05
N ALA A 52 -12.43 22.44 4.21
CA ALA A 52 -13.64 22.13 4.96
C ALA A 52 -14.39 23.38 5.46
N SER A 53 -13.70 24.50 5.63
CA SER A 53 -14.27 25.67 6.27
C SER A 53 -14.92 26.67 5.30
N LYS A 54 -14.50 26.80 4.03
CA LYS A 54 -14.91 27.95 3.16
C LYS A 54 -14.82 27.78 1.62
N SER A 55 -14.65 26.58 1.04
CA SER A 55 -14.23 26.46 -0.37
C SER A 55 -14.99 25.41 -1.21
N GLU A 56 -15.37 25.74 -2.46
CA GLU A 56 -15.86 24.78 -3.48
C GLU A 56 -14.74 23.92 -4.12
N LYS A 57 -13.48 24.20 -3.78
CA LYS A 57 -12.32 23.53 -4.36
C LYS A 57 -12.21 22.08 -3.88
N ARG A 58 -11.74 21.20 -4.77
CA ARG A 58 -11.50 19.77 -4.49
C ARG A 58 -10.01 19.47 -4.45
N ILE A 59 -9.59 18.51 -3.63
CA ILE A 59 -8.24 17.94 -3.69
C ILE A 59 -8.31 16.58 -4.37
N ILE A 60 -7.39 16.35 -5.29
CA ILE A 60 -7.10 15.07 -5.91
C ILE A 60 -5.67 14.71 -5.51
N VAL A 61 -5.51 13.60 -4.79
CA VAL A 61 -4.20 13.05 -4.44
C VAL A 61 -3.99 11.77 -5.23
N THR A 62 -2.91 11.69 -6.00
CA THR A 62 -2.44 10.45 -6.63
C THR A 62 -1.18 9.99 -5.92
N THR A 63 -0.99 8.68 -5.79
CA THR A 63 0.26 8.13 -5.25
C THR A 63 0.44 6.69 -5.70
N HIS A 64 1.69 6.29 -5.92
CA HIS A 64 2.03 4.88 -6.06
C HIS A 64 2.22 4.21 -4.69
N HIS A 65 2.29 5.01 -3.62
CA HIS A 65 2.53 4.55 -2.27
C HIS A 65 1.23 4.13 -1.57
N ILE A 66 0.90 2.86 -1.71
CA ILE A 66 -0.31 2.25 -1.15
C ILE A 66 -0.47 2.40 0.38
N GLY A 67 0.63 2.50 1.14
CA GLY A 67 0.58 2.83 2.57
C GLY A 67 0.02 4.24 2.85
N LEU A 68 0.41 5.24 2.05
CA LEU A 68 -0.14 6.60 2.13
C LEU A 68 -1.62 6.58 1.76
N PHE A 69 -1.96 5.89 0.66
CA PHE A 69 -3.35 5.71 0.25
C PHE A 69 -4.18 5.10 1.38
N SER A 70 -3.70 4.04 2.03
CA SER A 70 -4.40 3.36 3.13
C SER A 70 -4.65 4.29 4.33
N ILE A 71 -3.65 5.08 4.75
CA ILE A 71 -3.78 6.00 5.90
C ILE A 71 -4.77 7.12 5.57
N LEU A 72 -4.64 7.76 4.41
CA LEU A 72 -5.55 8.83 3.98
C LEU A 72 -6.98 8.31 3.83
N SER A 73 -7.12 7.15 3.18
CA SER A 73 -8.36 6.42 2.99
C SER A 73 -9.08 6.19 4.32
N ASP A 74 -8.39 5.65 5.32
CA ASP A 74 -8.98 5.37 6.63
C ASP A 74 -9.36 6.66 7.36
N ARG A 75 -8.43 7.63 7.47
CA ARG A 75 -8.67 8.90 8.16
C ARG A 75 -9.85 9.67 7.58
N LEU A 76 -9.91 9.82 6.25
CA LEU A 76 -10.96 10.59 5.60
C LEU A 76 -12.32 9.91 5.71
N MET A 77 -12.37 8.58 5.57
CA MET A 77 -13.63 7.83 5.68
C MET A 77 -14.15 7.70 7.10
N ASN A 78 -13.28 7.83 8.11
CA ASN A 78 -13.65 7.88 9.52
C ASN A 78 -13.76 9.32 10.07
N SER A 79 -13.86 10.32 9.19
CA SER A 79 -13.99 11.74 9.55
C SER A 79 -15.30 12.34 9.01
N THR A 80 -15.50 13.64 9.26
CA THR A 80 -16.59 14.44 8.67
C THR A 80 -16.55 14.49 7.14
N HIS A 81 -15.39 14.17 6.53
CA HIS A 81 -15.20 14.18 5.07
C HIS A 81 -15.69 12.93 4.35
N ARG A 82 -16.18 11.91 5.07
CA ARG A 82 -16.60 10.61 4.49
C ARG A 82 -17.49 10.75 3.26
N ASN A 83 -18.53 11.59 3.33
CA ASN A 83 -19.51 11.74 2.25
C ASN A 83 -18.97 12.53 1.04
N ASN A 84 -17.83 13.22 1.21
CA ASN A 84 -17.16 14.02 0.19
C ASN A 84 -15.87 13.36 -0.30
N THR A 85 -15.54 12.16 0.19
CA THR A 85 -14.32 11.43 -0.15
C THR A 85 -14.64 10.33 -1.17
N ARG A 86 -13.84 10.25 -2.23
CA ARG A 86 -13.84 9.13 -3.17
C ARG A 86 -12.46 8.49 -3.17
N ARG A 87 -12.42 7.16 -3.14
CA ARG A 87 -11.17 6.39 -3.11
C ARG A 87 -11.18 5.37 -4.23
N SER A 88 -10.17 5.43 -5.10
CA SER A 88 -10.06 4.52 -6.23
C SER A 88 -8.63 4.03 -6.39
N ILE A 89 -8.48 2.79 -6.83
CA ILE A 89 -7.19 2.20 -7.22
C ILE A 89 -7.20 2.02 -8.74
N LEU A 90 -6.16 2.52 -9.39
CA LEU A 90 -5.94 2.28 -10.82
C LEU A 90 -5.46 0.84 -11.01
N SER A 91 -6.19 0.06 -11.78
CA SER A 91 -5.89 -1.35 -12.06
C SER A 91 -6.04 -1.64 -13.55
N ILE A 92 -5.43 -2.73 -14.01
CA ILE A 92 -5.63 -3.24 -15.38
C ILE A 92 -6.53 -4.46 -15.29
N HIS A 93 -7.68 -4.42 -15.96
CA HIS A 93 -8.58 -5.55 -16.11
C HIS A 93 -8.92 -5.73 -17.59
N ASN A 94 -8.80 -6.95 -18.11
CA ASN A 94 -8.99 -7.26 -19.54
C ASN A 94 -8.24 -6.31 -20.50
N ASN A 95 -6.99 -5.97 -20.15
CA ASN A 95 -6.14 -5.06 -20.92
C ASN A 95 -6.68 -3.61 -21.04
N GLN A 96 -7.59 -3.20 -20.15
CA GLN A 96 -8.10 -1.85 -20.03
C GLN A 96 -7.80 -1.27 -18.64
N LEU A 97 -7.55 0.05 -18.58
CA LEU A 97 -7.37 0.77 -17.32
C LEU A 97 -8.73 1.03 -16.67
N GLU A 98 -8.85 0.63 -15.41
CA GLU A 98 -10.06 0.82 -14.60
C GLU A 98 -9.71 1.43 -13.24
N LEU A 99 -10.52 2.39 -12.79
CA LEU A 99 -10.50 2.89 -11.42
C LEU A 99 -11.48 2.07 -10.58
N LYS A 100 -10.96 1.11 -9.82
CA LYS A 100 -11.76 0.31 -8.89
C LYS A 100 -12.05 1.11 -7.64
N ASN A 101 -13.33 1.30 -7.34
CA ASN A 101 -13.78 2.01 -6.14
C ASN A 101 -13.83 1.07 -4.94
N HIS A 102 -13.38 1.56 -3.78
CA HIS A 102 -13.39 0.82 -2.52
C HIS A 102 -14.35 1.45 -1.49
N ASP A 103 -15.44 2.09 -1.92
CA ASP A 103 -16.29 2.92 -1.04
C ASP A 103 -17.11 2.13 0.00
N LYS A 104 -17.28 0.82 -0.19
CA LYS A 104 -18.13 -0.04 0.67
C LYS A 104 -17.37 -0.78 1.77
N ASP A 105 -16.04 -0.84 1.69
CA ASP A 105 -15.22 -1.64 2.59
C ASP A 105 -14.13 -0.81 3.29
N VAL A 106 -13.65 -1.31 4.43
CA VAL A 106 -12.44 -0.80 5.07
C VAL A 106 -11.27 -1.23 4.19
N PHE A 107 -10.61 -0.27 3.56
CA PHE A 107 -9.41 -0.56 2.78
C PHE A 107 -8.24 -0.81 3.74
N LEU A 108 -7.86 -2.07 3.89
CA LEU A 108 -6.70 -2.48 4.66
C LEU A 108 -5.60 -2.95 3.72
N TYR A 109 -4.46 -2.28 3.75
CA TYR A 109 -3.37 -2.54 2.82
C TYR A 109 -2.92 -4.01 2.79
N HIS A 110 -2.75 -4.63 3.95
CA HIS A 110 -2.34 -6.03 4.02
C HIS A 110 -3.37 -6.98 3.39
N LEU A 111 -4.68 -6.71 3.52
CA LEU A 111 -5.72 -7.51 2.87
C LEU A 111 -5.68 -7.34 1.36
N TYR A 112 -5.41 -6.13 0.87
CA TYR A 112 -5.22 -5.89 -0.56
C TYR A 112 -4.02 -6.64 -1.13
N LEU A 113 -2.89 -6.68 -0.41
CA LEU A 113 -1.75 -7.52 -0.81
C LEU A 113 -2.12 -9.00 -0.85
N MET A 114 -2.88 -9.48 0.13
CA MET A 114 -3.35 -10.85 0.17
C MET A 114 -4.29 -11.18 -1.01
N GLN A 115 -5.16 -10.24 -1.43
CA GLN A 115 -6.01 -10.36 -2.63
C GLN A 115 -5.16 -10.53 -3.89
N ILE A 116 -4.18 -9.65 -4.12
CA ILE A 116 -3.30 -9.72 -5.30
C ILE A 116 -2.57 -11.07 -5.35
N LEU A 117 -2.02 -11.51 -4.22
CA LEU A 117 -1.31 -12.79 -4.15
C LEU A 117 -2.26 -13.96 -4.43
N ASN A 118 -3.46 -13.95 -3.86
CA ASN A 118 -4.47 -14.98 -4.11
C ASN A 118 -4.85 -15.05 -5.61
N GLU A 119 -5.13 -13.90 -6.23
CA GLU A 119 -5.46 -13.81 -7.66
C GLU A 119 -4.31 -14.36 -8.53
N CYS A 120 -3.07 -13.94 -8.28
CA CYS A 120 -1.93 -14.39 -9.09
C CYS A 120 -1.63 -15.88 -8.93
N ILE A 121 -1.87 -16.47 -7.75
CA ILE A 121 -1.73 -17.90 -7.49
C ILE A 121 -2.81 -18.67 -8.26
N ASN A 122 -4.06 -18.23 -8.20
CA ASN A 122 -5.19 -18.86 -8.89
C ASN A 122 -5.05 -18.78 -10.42
N GLU A 123 -4.58 -17.66 -10.95
CA GLU A 123 -4.32 -17.49 -12.39
C GLU A 123 -3.00 -18.12 -12.86
N LYS A 124 -2.18 -18.65 -11.93
CA LYS A 124 -0.83 -19.18 -12.20
C LYS A 124 0.11 -18.15 -12.86
N LYS A 125 -0.06 -16.87 -12.53
CA LYS A 125 0.73 -15.73 -13.05
C LYS A 125 1.65 -15.16 -11.97
N ILE A 126 2.41 -16.02 -11.29
CA ILE A 126 3.31 -15.60 -10.21
C ILE A 126 4.62 -15.04 -10.82
N MET A 127 4.91 -13.76 -10.54
CA MET A 127 6.09 -13.03 -11.00
C MET A 127 6.99 -12.63 -9.83
N GLY A 128 8.25 -12.28 -10.10
CA GLY A 128 9.25 -11.95 -9.07
C GLY A 128 8.80 -10.87 -8.07
N TYR A 129 8.06 -9.85 -8.51
CA TYR A 129 7.61 -8.77 -7.62
C TYR A 129 6.59 -9.23 -6.57
N HIS A 130 5.93 -10.37 -6.75
CA HIS A 130 5.05 -10.92 -5.74
C HIS A 130 5.80 -11.33 -4.47
N PHE A 131 7.11 -11.63 -4.54
CA PHE A 131 7.92 -11.82 -3.33
C PHE A 131 8.10 -10.55 -2.51
N VAL A 132 8.10 -9.37 -3.15
CA VAL A 132 8.12 -8.09 -2.43
C VAL A 132 6.82 -7.92 -1.63
N MET A 133 5.67 -8.25 -2.23
CA MET A 133 4.37 -8.19 -1.56
C MET A 133 4.27 -9.21 -0.43
N LEU A 134 4.70 -10.45 -0.68
CA LEU A 134 4.73 -11.51 0.33
C LEU A 134 5.59 -11.12 1.55
N ARG A 135 6.79 -10.58 1.30
CA ARG A 135 7.67 -10.09 2.37
C ARG A 135 7.00 -9.00 3.20
N GLN A 136 6.32 -8.05 2.57
CA GLN A 136 5.60 -7.00 3.29
C GLN A 136 4.50 -7.57 4.19
N ILE A 137 3.74 -8.55 3.73
CA ILE A 137 2.76 -9.25 4.57
C ILE A 137 3.44 -9.91 5.78
N LEU A 138 4.56 -10.63 5.57
CA LEU A 138 5.32 -11.26 6.65
C LEU A 138 5.84 -10.23 7.67
N GLU A 139 6.33 -9.08 7.21
CA GLU A 139 6.80 -7.98 8.06
C GLU A 139 5.66 -7.35 8.86
N ILE A 140 4.49 -7.12 8.24
CA ILE A 140 3.29 -6.60 8.89
C ILE A 140 2.84 -7.56 10.00
N ILE A 141 2.74 -8.87 9.71
CA ILE A 141 2.35 -9.86 10.70
C ILE A 141 3.36 -9.92 11.86
N SER A 142 4.67 -9.91 11.57
CA SER A 142 5.70 -9.91 12.62
C SER A 142 5.60 -8.68 13.53
N SER A 143 5.28 -7.52 12.93
CA SER A 143 5.05 -6.27 13.67
C SER A 143 3.86 -6.39 14.61
N PHE A 144 2.74 -6.98 14.16
CA PHE A 144 1.60 -7.29 15.04
C PHE A 144 1.95 -8.26 16.17
N LEU A 145 2.92 -9.15 15.95
CA LEU A 145 3.45 -10.06 16.97
C LEU A 145 4.50 -9.39 17.89
N GLY A 146 4.76 -8.09 17.71
CA GLY A 146 5.71 -7.32 18.54
C GLY A 146 7.18 -7.52 18.16
N THR A 147 7.48 -7.91 16.91
CA THR A 147 8.84 -8.19 16.44
C THR A 147 9.12 -7.53 15.08
N GLY A 148 10.40 -7.37 14.74
CA GLY A 148 10.83 -6.86 13.43
C GLY A 148 11.18 -7.96 12.42
N GLY A 149 11.15 -7.63 11.13
CA GLY A 149 11.54 -8.52 10.04
C GLY A 149 10.53 -9.65 9.77
N ILE A 150 10.94 -10.70 9.06
CA ILE A 150 10.03 -11.79 8.63
C ILE A 150 10.14 -13.08 9.45
N LYS A 151 11.23 -13.23 10.21
CA LYS A 151 11.58 -14.51 10.85
C LYS A 151 10.51 -14.98 11.84
N LYS A 152 9.94 -14.07 12.64
CA LYS A 152 8.92 -14.46 13.62
C LYS A 152 7.68 -15.03 12.95
N THR A 153 7.18 -14.38 11.90
CA THR A 153 6.05 -14.91 11.13
C THR A 153 6.37 -16.25 10.48
N LEU A 154 7.54 -16.39 9.85
CA LEU A 154 7.99 -17.65 9.25
C LEU A 154 8.05 -18.80 10.28
N GLU A 155 8.55 -18.52 11.48
CA GLU A 155 8.57 -19.46 12.60
C GLU A 155 7.15 -19.89 12.99
N GLU A 156 6.24 -18.93 13.13
CA GLU A 156 4.86 -19.15 13.52
C GLU A 156 4.08 -19.98 12.50
N ILE A 157 4.35 -19.83 11.20
CA ILE A 157 3.71 -20.61 10.13
C ILE A 157 4.42 -21.95 9.84
N GLY A 158 5.39 -22.34 10.66
CA GLY A 158 5.95 -23.69 10.69
C GLY A 158 7.32 -23.89 10.05
N TYR A 159 8.08 -22.84 9.75
CA TYR A 159 9.45 -22.95 9.20
C TYR A 159 10.54 -22.96 10.29
N ARG A 160 10.28 -23.57 11.46
CA ARG A 160 11.25 -23.58 12.58
C ARG A 160 12.58 -24.25 12.21
N ASP A 161 12.51 -25.38 11.52
CA ASP A 161 13.69 -26.22 11.23
C ASP A 161 14.57 -25.67 10.09
N ASN A 162 14.03 -24.81 9.24
CA ASN A 162 14.70 -24.23 8.07
C ASN A 162 14.58 -22.70 8.00
N LEU A 163 14.36 -22.05 9.15
CA LEU A 163 14.05 -20.63 9.28
C LEU A 163 15.05 -19.74 8.54
N GLU A 164 16.35 -20.01 8.71
CA GLU A 164 17.42 -19.20 8.13
C GLU A 164 17.45 -19.31 6.61
N MET A 165 17.27 -20.53 6.09
CA MET A 165 17.26 -20.80 4.66
C MET A 165 16.08 -20.08 3.99
N VAL A 166 14.86 -20.28 4.52
CA VAL A 166 13.64 -19.69 3.96
C VAL A 166 13.67 -18.17 4.09
N SER A 167 14.09 -17.63 5.23
CA SER A 167 14.22 -16.17 5.41
C SER A 167 15.21 -15.57 4.42
N ASN A 168 16.35 -16.21 4.17
CA ASN A 168 17.35 -15.71 3.23
C ASN A 168 16.85 -15.79 1.79
N GLN A 169 16.13 -16.85 1.42
CA GLN A 169 15.53 -16.99 0.10
C GLN A 169 14.48 -15.90 -0.15
N VAL A 170 13.54 -15.69 0.79
CA VAL A 170 12.55 -14.60 0.70
C VAL A 170 13.24 -13.25 0.62
N ASN A 171 14.26 -12.99 1.44
CA ASN A 171 15.00 -11.73 1.42
C ASN A 171 15.73 -11.50 0.08
N SER A 172 16.31 -12.55 -0.50
CA SER A 172 16.99 -12.50 -1.79
C SER A 172 16.03 -12.17 -2.93
N LEU A 173 14.87 -12.83 -2.96
CA LEU A 173 13.84 -12.66 -4.00
C LEU A 173 13.05 -11.35 -3.87
N SER A 174 13.12 -10.69 -2.72
CA SER A 174 12.39 -9.45 -2.41
C SER A 174 13.26 -8.19 -2.33
N HIS A 175 14.58 -8.30 -2.50
CA HIS A 175 15.47 -7.15 -2.35
C HIS A 175 15.16 -6.07 -3.41
N LYS A 176 15.01 -4.82 -2.95
CA LYS A 176 14.59 -3.66 -3.76
C LYS A 176 15.71 -3.03 -4.61
N ASP A 177 16.95 -3.50 -4.49
CA ASP A 177 18.09 -2.92 -5.22
C ASP A 177 18.17 -3.47 -6.64
N ALA A 178 17.52 -2.77 -7.58
CA ALA A 178 17.90 -2.59 -8.99
C ALA A 178 18.33 -3.81 -9.85
N ARG A 179 18.26 -5.05 -9.36
CA ARG A 179 18.31 -6.23 -10.21
C ARG A 179 16.93 -6.37 -10.82
N PHE A 180 16.91 -6.55 -12.14
CA PHE A 180 15.70 -7.02 -12.83
C PHE A 180 15.18 -8.23 -12.05
N GLN A 181 14.06 -8.06 -11.36
CA GLN A 181 13.32 -9.20 -10.85
C GLN A 181 12.94 -10.01 -12.09
N PRO A 182 13.28 -11.30 -12.15
CA PRO A 182 12.97 -12.07 -13.32
C PRO A 182 11.45 -12.07 -13.47
N ALA A 183 10.98 -11.77 -14.70
CA ALA A 183 9.55 -11.75 -14.99
C ALA A 183 8.91 -13.10 -14.65
N GLU A 184 9.69 -14.18 -14.81
CA GLU A 184 9.32 -15.54 -14.43
C GLU A 184 10.20 -16.05 -13.29
N LEU A 185 9.56 -16.64 -12.28
CA LEU A 185 10.25 -17.31 -11.18
C LEU A 185 10.59 -18.76 -11.55
N GLU A 186 11.66 -19.30 -10.95
CA GLU A 186 11.95 -20.73 -11.02
C GLU A 186 10.82 -21.54 -10.34
N PRO A 187 10.55 -22.78 -10.76
CA PRO A 187 9.47 -23.60 -10.19
C PRO A 187 9.50 -23.69 -8.67
N ASN A 188 10.68 -23.93 -8.09
CA ASN A 188 10.87 -24.02 -6.64
C ASN A 188 10.53 -22.72 -5.91
N ASP A 189 10.82 -21.56 -6.50
CA ASP A 189 10.50 -20.26 -5.90
C ASP A 189 9.01 -19.97 -5.98
N ARG A 190 8.33 -20.40 -7.06
CA ARG A 190 6.87 -20.31 -7.16
C ARG A 190 6.20 -21.16 -6.09
N ASP A 191 6.65 -22.41 -5.94
CA ASP A 191 6.12 -23.34 -4.95
C ASP A 191 6.34 -22.82 -3.53
N LEU A 192 7.50 -22.20 -3.24
CA LEU A 192 7.76 -21.56 -1.96
C LEU A 192 6.78 -20.41 -1.68
N LEU A 193 6.51 -19.54 -2.66
CA LEU A 193 5.55 -18.45 -2.48
C LEU A 193 4.14 -18.98 -2.15
N VAL A 194 3.70 -20.01 -2.90
CA VAL A 194 2.40 -20.65 -2.69
C VAL A 194 2.31 -21.30 -1.31
N ASP A 195 3.35 -22.02 -0.88
CA ASP A 195 3.41 -22.67 0.42
C ASP A 195 3.35 -21.66 1.57
N ILE A 196 4.18 -20.60 1.51
CA ILE A 196 4.16 -19.53 2.53
C ILE A 196 2.78 -18.87 2.58
N PHE A 197 2.20 -18.50 1.43
CA PHE A 197 0.89 -17.86 1.38
C PHE A 197 -0.21 -18.76 1.97
N SER A 198 -0.20 -20.05 1.63
CA SER A 198 -1.17 -21.03 2.12
C SER A 198 -1.07 -21.18 3.65
N LYS A 199 0.16 -21.30 4.19
CA LYS A 199 0.37 -21.39 5.64
C LYS A 199 -0.03 -20.12 6.40
N ILE A 200 0.14 -18.94 5.80
CA ILE A 200 -0.38 -17.67 6.36
C ILE A 200 -1.91 -17.75 6.45
N GLN A 201 -2.58 -18.17 5.37
CA GLN A 201 -4.04 -18.31 5.34
C GLN A 201 -4.56 -19.34 6.35
N GLU A 202 -3.95 -20.53 6.41
CA GLU A 202 -4.31 -21.59 7.37
C GLU A 202 -4.19 -21.12 8.83
N LYS A 203 -3.12 -20.38 9.14
CA LYS A 203 -2.86 -19.94 10.51
C LYS A 203 -3.74 -18.75 10.95
N TYR A 204 -3.84 -17.72 10.10
CA TYR A 204 -4.44 -16.44 10.50
C TYR A 204 -5.87 -16.24 9.97
N ASN A 205 -6.32 -17.02 8.98
CA ASN A 205 -7.68 -17.00 8.46
C ASN A 205 -8.16 -15.60 8.02
N PHE A 206 -7.31 -14.86 7.30
CA PHE A 206 -7.69 -13.53 6.80
C PHE A 206 -8.86 -13.63 5.81
N ILE A 207 -9.87 -12.77 5.98
CA ILE A 207 -10.99 -12.66 5.06
C ILE A 207 -10.54 -11.84 3.85
N ILE A 208 -10.51 -12.48 2.68
CA ILE A 208 -10.14 -11.90 1.39
C ILE A 208 -11.41 -11.91 0.52
N HIS A 209 -11.82 -10.75 0.01
CA HIS A 209 -12.99 -10.59 -0.87
C HIS A 209 -12.60 -10.61 -2.35
#